data_AF-A0A6J4Q6B9-F1
#
_entry.id   AF-A0A6J4Q6B9-F1
#
_cell.length_a   1.000
_cell.length_b   1.000
_cell.length_c   1.000
_cell.angle_alpha   90.00
_cell.angle_beta   90.00
_cell.angle_gamma   90.00
#
_symmetry.space_group_name_H-M   'P 1'
#
loop_
_entity.id
_entity.type
_entity.pdbx_description
1 polymer ?
#
loop_
_entity_poly.entity_id
_entity_poly.type
_entity_poly.pdbx_seq_one_letter_code
_entity_poly.pdbx_strand_id
1 'polypeptide(L)'
;MAQQTDTSPTGATAAPAEAPPTEKIYDAAGHPATDQQAALDATIQAAAVTTCLVLHNGATTFTMNVVVDPNVNPPQVRGGQITSGICGAPWAITGGTMGSNLVLTARRQGSGSCATTITIVGVHADPPRWVGTYGFDGNSTAFRHTTVFKGWNPC
;
A
#
# COMPACT_ATOMS: atom_id res chain seq x y z
N MET A 1 10.77 83.09 33.05
CA MET A 1 10.13 82.48 31.87
C MET A 1 10.68 81.06 31.76
N ALA A 2 9.87 80.07 32.13
CA ALA A 2 10.27 78.66 32.17
C ALA A 2 9.19 77.84 31.45
N GLN A 3 9.59 77.03 30.47
CA GLN A 3 8.83 76.01 29.72
C GLN A 3 9.68 75.67 28.46
N GLN A 4 9.88 74.44 27.97
CA GLN A 4 9.20 73.15 28.09
C GLN A 4 10.25 72.03 28.03
N THR A 5 10.08 70.97 28.83
CA THR A 5 10.76 69.68 28.61
C THR A 5 9.84 68.77 27.81
N ASP A 6 10.34 68.32 26.66
CA ASP A 6 9.74 67.36 25.75
C ASP A 6 9.90 65.95 26.33
N THR A 7 8.80 65.23 26.54
CA THR A 7 8.80 63.80 26.88
C THR A 7 8.14 63.03 25.75
N SER A 8 8.97 62.45 24.89
CA SER A 8 8.57 61.44 23.92
C SER A 8 8.07 60.16 24.62
N PRO A 9 6.95 59.57 24.20
CA PRO A 9 6.49 58.30 24.76
C PRO A 9 7.34 57.13 24.24
N THR A 10 7.81 56.31 25.18
CA THR A 10 8.52 55.06 24.98
C THR A 10 7.66 54.08 24.18
N GLY A 11 8.21 53.54 23.10
CA GLY A 11 7.55 52.55 22.25
C GLY A 11 7.22 51.27 23.03
N ALA A 12 5.96 50.85 22.97
CA ALA A 12 5.53 49.55 23.45
C ALA A 12 5.94 48.48 22.42
N THR A 13 6.90 47.64 22.79
CA THR A 13 7.24 46.43 22.03
C THR A 13 6.06 45.46 22.12
N ALA A 14 5.40 45.21 20.98
CA ALA A 14 4.34 44.20 20.90
C ALA A 14 4.90 42.82 21.27
N ALA A 15 4.24 42.12 22.18
CA ALA A 15 4.57 40.75 22.52
C ALA A 15 4.45 39.85 21.27
N PRO A 16 5.33 38.86 21.08
CA PRO A 16 5.22 37.92 19.97
C PRO A 16 3.87 37.20 20.05
N ALA A 17 3.16 37.18 18.92
CA ALA A 17 1.90 36.46 18.80
C ALA A 17 2.13 34.97 19.12
N GLU A 18 1.33 34.45 20.05
CA GLU A 18 1.31 33.03 20.38
C GLU A 18 0.95 32.23 19.12
N ALA A 19 1.79 31.27 18.75
CA ALA A 19 1.53 30.42 17.59
C ALA A 19 0.21 29.66 17.83
N PRO A 20 -0.66 29.55 16.80
CA PRO A 20 -1.92 28.84 16.97
C PRO A 20 -1.67 27.41 17.43
N PRO A 21 -2.52 26.85 18.31
CA PRO A 21 -2.37 25.48 18.77
C PRO A 21 -2.41 24.53 17.56
N THR A 22 -1.40 23.69 17.44
CA THR A 22 -1.38 22.61 16.44
C THR A 22 -2.53 21.66 16.74
N GLU A 23 -3.52 21.62 15.85
CA GLU A 23 -4.64 20.68 15.93
C GLU A 23 -4.09 19.26 15.93
N LYS A 24 -4.47 18.47 16.94
CA LYS A 24 -4.08 17.05 17.01
C LYS A 24 -4.94 16.28 16.03
N ILE A 25 -4.30 15.66 15.05
CA ILE A 25 -4.94 14.79 14.06
C ILE A 25 -4.88 13.35 14.57
N TYR A 26 -5.97 12.60 14.38
CA TYR A 26 -6.08 11.20 14.77
C TYR A 26 -6.50 10.34 13.58
N ASP A 27 -6.07 9.08 13.55
CA ASP A 27 -6.57 8.07 12.62
C ASP A 27 -7.95 7.52 13.04
N ALA A 28 -8.57 6.66 12.22
CA ALA A 28 -9.85 6.05 12.54
C ALA A 28 -9.82 5.08 13.74
N ALA A 29 -8.63 4.64 14.16
CA ALA A 29 -8.43 3.84 15.37
C ALA A 29 -8.20 4.70 16.63
N GLY A 30 -8.14 6.03 16.48
CA GLY A 30 -7.91 6.98 17.56
C GLY A 30 -6.44 7.18 17.93
N HIS A 31 -5.49 6.71 17.12
CA HIS A 31 -4.07 6.99 17.32
C HIS A 31 -3.69 8.37 16.77
N PRO A 32 -2.77 9.09 17.43
CA PRO A 32 -2.29 10.37 16.92
C PRO A 32 -1.55 10.18 15.59
N ALA A 33 -1.84 11.04 14.62
CA ALA A 33 -1.19 11.09 13.32
C ALA A 33 -0.37 12.39 13.17
N THR A 34 0.68 12.34 12.37
CA THR A 34 1.55 13.49 12.09
C THR A 34 0.87 14.53 11.21
N ASP A 35 0.00 14.08 10.33
CA ASP A 35 -0.76 14.87 9.38
C ASP A 35 -2.00 14.09 8.91
N GLN A 36 -2.82 14.73 8.08
CA GLN A 36 -4.06 14.13 7.59
C GLN A 36 -3.83 12.99 6.60
N GLN A 37 -2.72 12.99 5.86
CA GLN A 37 -2.39 11.89 4.95
C GLN A 37 -2.02 10.64 5.74
N ALA A 38 -1.19 10.78 6.78
CA ALA A 38 -0.83 9.68 7.68
C ALA A 38 -2.06 9.08 8.38
N ALA A 39 -3.03 9.91 8.80
CA ALA A 39 -4.28 9.43 9.37
C ALA A 39 -5.14 8.64 8.37
N LEU A 40 -5.20 9.10 7.11
CA LEU A 40 -5.90 8.40 6.03
C LEU A 40 -5.21 7.07 5.68
N ASP A 41 -3.89 7.07 5.55
CA ASP A 41 -3.12 5.87 5.23
C ASP A 41 -3.26 4.81 6.34
N ALA A 42 -3.21 5.22 7.61
CA ALA A 42 -3.44 4.33 8.74
C ALA A 42 -4.86 3.74 8.74
N THR A 43 -5.86 4.55 8.40
CA THR A 43 -7.27 4.11 8.29
C THR A 43 -7.44 3.09 7.16
N ILE A 44 -6.87 3.37 5.99
CA ILE A 44 -6.89 2.46 4.83
C ILE A 44 -6.22 1.13 5.19
N GLN A 45 -5.08 1.19 5.89
CA GLN A 45 -4.34 0.01 6.28
C GLN A 45 -5.07 -0.82 7.35
N ALA A 46 -5.74 -0.16 8.30
CA ALA A 46 -6.53 -0.84 9.33
C ALA A 46 -7.73 -1.61 8.75
N ALA A 47 -8.26 -1.15 7.62
CA ALA A 47 -9.37 -1.80 6.95
C ALA A 47 -8.93 -2.87 5.92
N ALA A 48 -7.62 -3.03 5.70
CA ALA A 48 -7.09 -4.01 4.77
C ALA A 48 -7.17 -5.44 5.34
N VAL A 49 -7.49 -6.40 4.48
CA VAL A 49 -7.60 -7.82 4.80
C VAL A 49 -6.55 -8.62 4.05
N THR A 50 -6.08 -9.72 4.63
CA THR A 50 -5.14 -10.62 3.94
C THR A 50 -5.88 -11.80 3.33
N THR A 51 -5.56 -12.15 2.09
CA THR A 51 -6.08 -13.32 1.40
C THR A 51 -4.96 -14.26 0.96
N CYS A 52 -5.25 -15.55 0.95
CA CYS A 52 -4.41 -16.58 0.37
C CYS A 52 -4.78 -16.81 -1.10
N LEU A 53 -3.83 -16.56 -2.00
CA LEU A 53 -3.93 -16.88 -3.42
C LEU A 53 -2.87 -17.92 -3.79
N VAL A 54 -3.26 -18.86 -4.66
CA VAL A 54 -2.34 -19.88 -5.17
C VAL A 54 -2.35 -19.86 -6.69
N LEU A 55 -1.22 -19.49 -7.29
CA LEU A 55 -1.03 -19.50 -8.73
C LEU A 55 -0.50 -20.85 -9.17
N HIS A 56 -1.13 -21.44 -10.20
CA HIS A 56 -0.70 -22.69 -10.83
C HIS A 56 -0.27 -22.44 -12.28
N ASN A 57 0.91 -22.93 -12.64
CA ASN A 57 1.42 -23.00 -14.01
C ASN A 57 2.08 -24.38 -14.20
N GLY A 58 1.28 -25.35 -14.66
CA GLY A 58 1.72 -26.75 -14.76
C GLY A 58 2.16 -27.29 -13.40
N ALA A 59 3.42 -27.72 -13.28
CA ALA A 59 4.00 -28.21 -12.04
C ALA A 59 4.43 -27.10 -11.07
N THR A 60 4.47 -25.84 -11.52
CA THR A 60 4.90 -24.69 -10.72
C THR A 60 3.71 -24.10 -9.97
N THR A 61 3.88 -23.86 -8.68
CA THR A 61 2.85 -23.25 -7.83
C THR A 61 3.42 -22.11 -7.01
N PHE A 62 2.83 -20.91 -7.08
CA PHE A 62 3.20 -19.79 -6.21
C PHE A 62 2.17 -19.64 -5.11
N THR A 63 2.62 -19.64 -3.87
CA THR A 63 1.78 -19.30 -2.70
C THR A 63 1.92 -17.81 -2.41
N MET A 64 0.80 -17.11 -2.24
CA MET A 64 0.77 -15.66 -2.10
C MET A 64 -0.17 -15.23 -0.98
N ASN A 65 0.36 -14.41 -0.07
CA ASN A 65 -0.41 -13.64 0.90
C ASN A 65 -0.59 -12.24 0.33
N VAL A 66 -1.82 -11.86 0.00
CA VAL A 66 -2.12 -10.55 -0.61
C VAL A 66 -2.90 -9.70 0.37
N VAL A 67 -2.41 -8.50 0.66
CA VAL A 67 -3.10 -7.51 1.49
C VAL A 67 -3.95 -6.65 0.57
N VAL A 68 -5.27 -6.63 0.81
CA VAL A 68 -6.27 -5.98 -0.04
C VAL A 68 -7.07 -5.01 0.80
N ASP A 69 -7.29 -3.80 0.28
CA ASP A 69 -8.29 -2.87 0.78
C ASP A 69 -9.64 -3.16 0.08
N PRO A 70 -10.62 -3.73 0.81
CA PRO A 70 -11.91 -4.11 0.24
C PRO A 70 -12.88 -2.92 0.13
N ASN A 71 -12.56 -1.74 0.67
CA ASN A 71 -13.49 -0.60 0.74
C ASN A 71 -13.50 0.27 -0.52
N VAL A 72 -12.72 -0.14 -1.53
CA VAL A 72 -12.58 0.54 -2.82
C VAL A 72 -12.97 -0.42 -3.94
N ASN A 73 -13.55 0.11 -5.02
CA ASN A 73 -14.00 -0.69 -6.15
C ASN A 73 -13.26 -0.27 -7.45
N PRO A 74 -12.43 -1.13 -8.06
CA PRO A 74 -12.11 -2.50 -7.62
C PRO A 74 -11.21 -2.51 -6.36
N PRO A 75 -11.29 -3.58 -5.53
CA PRO A 75 -10.42 -3.75 -4.38
C PRO A 75 -8.94 -3.56 -4.74
N GLN A 76 -8.25 -2.74 -3.95
CA GLN A 76 -6.87 -2.37 -4.22
C GLN A 76 -5.92 -3.26 -3.44
N VAL A 77 -4.90 -3.78 -4.10
CA VAL A 77 -3.83 -4.52 -3.43
C VAL A 77 -2.87 -3.50 -2.81
N ARG A 78 -2.73 -3.57 -1.49
CA ARG A 78 -1.87 -2.67 -0.70
C ARG A 78 -0.50 -3.27 -0.41
N GLY A 79 -0.37 -4.59 -0.50
CA GLY A 79 0.90 -5.26 -0.31
C GLY A 79 0.77 -6.77 -0.24
N GLY A 80 1.72 -7.40 0.45
CA GLY A 80 1.75 -8.84 0.66
C GLY A 80 3.06 -9.48 0.23
N GLN A 81 3.07 -10.80 0.06
CA GLN A 81 4.25 -11.57 -0.26
C GLN A 81 3.93 -12.78 -1.12
N ILE A 82 4.76 -13.05 -2.12
CA ILE A 82 4.86 -14.34 -2.79
C ILE A 82 5.91 -15.15 -2.03
N THR A 83 5.47 -16.18 -1.33
CA THR A 83 6.30 -16.91 -0.35
C THR A 83 7.05 -18.09 -0.97
N SER A 84 6.58 -18.62 -2.10
CA SER A 84 7.15 -19.83 -2.70
C SER A 84 6.98 -19.91 -4.21
N GLY A 85 7.62 -20.92 -4.81
CA GLY A 85 7.34 -21.37 -6.18
C GLY A 85 8.03 -20.62 -7.30
N ILE A 86 8.67 -19.50 -6.99
CA ILE A 86 9.34 -18.63 -7.94
C ILE A 86 10.80 -18.44 -7.54
N CYS A 87 11.68 -18.37 -8.54
CA CYS A 87 13.09 -18.25 -8.29
C CYS A 87 13.39 -16.98 -7.47
N GLY A 88 14.12 -17.15 -6.38
CA GLY A 88 14.49 -16.06 -5.50
C GLY A 88 13.36 -15.48 -4.64
N ALA A 89 12.28 -16.24 -4.39
CA ALA A 89 11.35 -15.96 -3.31
C ALA A 89 12.06 -15.77 -1.95
N PRO A 90 11.55 -14.92 -1.05
CA PRO A 90 10.27 -14.23 -1.17
C PRO A 90 10.28 -12.99 -2.07
N TRP A 91 9.10 -12.64 -2.60
CA TRP A 91 8.85 -11.39 -3.32
C TRP A 91 7.82 -10.54 -2.56
N ALA A 92 8.11 -9.26 -2.37
CA ALA A 92 7.17 -8.30 -1.79
C ALA A 92 6.17 -7.86 -2.86
N ILE A 93 4.88 -8.10 -2.63
CA ILE A 93 3.82 -7.53 -3.46
C ILE A 93 3.76 -6.03 -3.13
N THR A 94 3.86 -5.19 -4.15
CA THR A 94 3.93 -3.73 -4.01
C THR A 94 2.67 -3.02 -4.44
N GLY A 95 1.72 -3.74 -5.05
CA GLY A 95 0.43 -3.17 -5.43
C GLY A 95 -0.27 -3.94 -6.53
N GLY A 96 -1.42 -3.40 -6.95
CA GLY A 96 -2.26 -3.98 -7.97
C GLY A 96 -3.74 -3.90 -7.61
N THR A 97 -4.56 -4.73 -8.26
CA THR A 97 -6.01 -4.79 -8.06
C THR A 97 -6.49 -6.22 -8.02
N MET A 98 -7.58 -6.45 -7.27
CA MET A 98 -8.22 -7.76 -7.16
C MET A 98 -9.74 -7.59 -7.31
N GLY A 99 -10.32 -8.24 -8.31
CA GLY A 99 -11.75 -8.14 -8.62
C GLY A 99 -12.05 -8.86 -9.93
N SER A 100 -12.76 -8.23 -10.87
CA SER A 100 -12.96 -8.78 -12.22
C SER A 100 -11.65 -9.03 -12.96
N ASN A 101 -10.64 -8.19 -12.70
CA ASN A 101 -9.26 -8.41 -13.12
C ASN A 101 -8.38 -8.57 -11.89
N LEU A 102 -7.41 -9.47 -11.97
CA LEU A 102 -6.28 -9.56 -11.05
C LEU A 102 -5.10 -8.87 -11.72
N VAL A 103 -4.49 -7.94 -11.02
CA VAL A 103 -3.18 -7.39 -11.34
C VAL A 103 -2.36 -7.42 -10.07
N LEU A 104 -1.20 -8.08 -10.07
CA LEU A 104 -0.25 -8.04 -8.97
C LEU A 104 1.11 -7.65 -9.51
N THR A 105 1.74 -6.67 -8.87
CA THR A 105 3.16 -6.34 -9.09
C THR A 105 3.92 -6.71 -7.83
N ALA A 106 5.03 -7.43 -7.97
CA ALA A 106 5.89 -7.74 -6.85
C ALA A 106 7.36 -7.49 -7.19
N ARG A 107 8.13 -7.13 -6.16
CA ARG A 107 9.57 -6.93 -6.21
C ARG A 107 10.28 -7.99 -5.39
N ARG A 108 11.39 -8.48 -5.91
CA ARG A 108 12.21 -9.46 -5.22
C ARG A 108 12.83 -8.87 -3.95
N GLN A 109 12.87 -9.63 -2.85
CA GLN A 109 13.49 -9.18 -1.59
C GLN A 109 14.91 -9.74 -1.35
N GLY A 110 15.41 -10.61 -2.23
CA GLY A 110 16.73 -11.24 -2.12
C GLY A 110 17.70 -10.92 -3.27
N SER A 111 18.95 -11.35 -3.12
CA SER A 111 20.04 -11.19 -4.11
C SER A 111 20.18 -12.41 -5.03
N GLY A 112 20.63 -12.21 -6.27
CA GLY A 112 20.82 -13.28 -7.27
C GLY A 112 20.45 -12.85 -8.69
N SER A 113 20.60 -13.75 -9.66
CA SER A 113 20.44 -13.47 -11.09
C SER A 113 19.00 -13.58 -11.63
N CYS A 114 18.02 -13.83 -10.76
CA CYS A 114 16.62 -13.81 -11.17
C CYS A 114 16.11 -12.38 -11.38
N ALA A 115 15.01 -12.28 -12.12
CA ALA A 115 14.31 -11.03 -12.38
C ALA A 115 14.08 -10.19 -11.12
N THR A 116 13.92 -8.89 -11.31
CA THR A 116 13.73 -7.94 -10.21
C THR A 116 12.25 -7.73 -9.90
N THR A 117 11.42 -7.79 -10.94
CA THR A 117 9.96 -7.61 -10.82
C THR A 117 9.21 -8.75 -11.47
N ILE A 118 8.05 -9.08 -10.90
CA ILE A 118 7.06 -9.97 -11.50
C ILE A 118 5.73 -9.21 -11.62
N THR A 119 5.07 -9.38 -12.74
CA THR A 119 3.70 -8.91 -12.97
C THR A 119 2.81 -10.12 -13.25
N ILE A 120 1.74 -10.27 -12.48
CA ILE A 120 0.71 -11.30 -12.65
C ILE A 120 -0.57 -10.60 -13.08
N VAL A 121 -1.16 -11.03 -14.19
CA VAL A 121 -2.46 -10.54 -14.66
C VAL A 121 -3.42 -11.70 -14.90
N GLY A 122 -4.71 -11.47 -14.71
CA GLY A 122 -5.72 -12.45 -15.05
C GLY A 122 -7.14 -11.91 -15.02
N VAL A 123 -8.03 -12.62 -15.69
CA VAL A 123 -9.46 -12.32 -15.76
C VAL A 123 -10.21 -13.31 -14.88
N HIS A 124 -11.15 -12.80 -14.10
CA HIS A 124 -11.94 -13.60 -13.18
C HIS A 124 -12.75 -14.67 -13.92
N ALA A 125 -12.85 -15.86 -13.32
CA ALA A 125 -13.72 -16.94 -13.72
C ALA A 125 -14.23 -17.68 -12.47
N ASP A 126 -15.40 -18.32 -12.57
CA ASP A 126 -15.99 -19.08 -11.46
C ASP A 126 -15.64 -20.57 -11.49
N PRO A 127 -15.49 -21.24 -10.32
CA PRO A 127 -15.37 -20.68 -8.96
C PRO A 127 -14.13 -19.77 -8.79
N PRO A 128 -14.07 -18.91 -7.75
CA PRO A 128 -13.18 -17.74 -7.66
C PRO A 128 -11.73 -18.02 -8.05
N ARG A 129 -11.42 -17.73 -9.31
CA ARG A 129 -10.09 -17.88 -9.91
C ARG A 129 -9.84 -16.79 -10.94
N TRP A 130 -8.57 -16.58 -11.28
CA TRP A 130 -8.15 -15.73 -12.38
C TRP A 130 -7.33 -16.53 -13.36
N VAL A 131 -7.73 -16.51 -14.63
CA VAL A 131 -6.96 -17.12 -15.72
C VAL A 131 -6.24 -16.01 -16.46
N GLY A 132 -4.95 -16.19 -16.71
CA GLY A 132 -4.18 -15.16 -17.40
C GLY A 132 -2.73 -15.51 -17.56
N THR A 133 -1.89 -14.50 -17.46
CA THR A 133 -0.44 -14.62 -17.67
C THR A 133 0.34 -13.92 -16.57
N TYR A 134 1.57 -14.36 -16.36
CA TYR A 134 2.55 -13.62 -15.61
C TYR A 134 3.83 -13.47 -16.43
N GLY A 135 4.66 -12.52 -16.03
CA GLY A 135 5.98 -12.32 -16.61
C GLY A 135 6.87 -11.51 -15.69
N PHE A 136 8.08 -11.23 -16.17
CA PHE A 136 9.14 -10.62 -15.40
C PHE A 136 9.60 -9.31 -16.02
N ASP A 137 10.13 -8.41 -15.19
CA ASP A 137 10.83 -7.19 -15.63
C ASP A 137 10.03 -6.35 -16.63
N GLY A 138 8.75 -6.13 -16.31
CA GLY A 138 7.80 -5.35 -17.11
C GLY A 138 7.01 -6.15 -18.15
N ASN A 139 7.37 -7.41 -18.41
CA ASN A 139 6.56 -8.32 -19.20
C ASN A 139 5.46 -8.96 -18.32
N SER A 140 4.24 -9.11 -18.84
CA SER A 140 3.13 -9.77 -18.15
C SER A 140 2.48 -10.90 -18.96
N THR A 141 2.96 -11.19 -20.18
CA THR A 141 2.31 -12.11 -21.13
C THR A 141 3.10 -13.39 -21.38
N ALA A 142 4.14 -13.66 -20.59
CA ALA A 142 5.10 -14.73 -20.87
C ALA A 142 4.56 -16.13 -20.54
N PHE A 143 3.93 -16.30 -19.38
CA PHE A 143 3.58 -17.62 -18.85
C PHE A 143 2.11 -17.68 -18.47
N ARG A 144 1.36 -18.63 -19.06
CA ARG A 144 -0.04 -18.83 -18.70
C ARG A 144 -0.17 -19.41 -17.30
N HIS A 145 -1.20 -18.99 -16.57
CA HIS A 145 -1.49 -19.50 -15.23
C HIS A 145 -2.98 -19.52 -14.92
N THR A 146 -3.31 -20.21 -13.83
CA THR A 146 -4.58 -20.05 -13.11
C THR A 146 -4.27 -19.72 -11.65
N THR A 147 -4.74 -18.57 -11.17
CA THR A 147 -4.65 -18.17 -9.77
C THR A 147 -5.95 -18.47 -9.06
N VAL A 148 -5.92 -19.26 -7.99
CA VAL A 148 -7.10 -19.69 -7.23
C VAL A 148 -7.16 -18.95 -5.91
N PHE A 149 -8.32 -18.41 -5.56
CA PHE A 149 -8.60 -17.87 -4.24
C PHE A 149 -8.81 -19.01 -3.24
N LYS A 150 -8.08 -19.00 -2.11
CA LYS A 150 -8.18 -20.02 -1.07
C LYS A 150 -8.93 -19.55 0.17
N GLY A 151 -9.05 -18.24 0.39
CA GLY A 151 -9.79 -17.67 1.51
C GLY A 151 -9.19 -16.37 2.05
N TRP A 152 -9.95 -15.70 2.93
CA TRP A 152 -9.58 -14.44 3.60
C TRP A 152 -8.66 -14.62 4.83
N ASN A 153 -7.78 -15.60 4.75
CA ASN A 153 -6.73 -15.83 5.73
C ASN A 153 -5.40 -15.95 5.00
N PRO A 154 -4.26 -15.64 5.63
CA PRO A 154 -2.95 -15.96 5.08
C PRO A 154 -2.84 -17.45 4.76
N CYS A 155 -2.14 -17.76 3.67
CA CYS A 155 -1.38 -18.98 3.53
C CYS A 155 -0.22 -18.98 4.56
#